data_AF-A0AAN9V1C7-F1
#
_entry.id   AF-A0AAN9V1C7-F1
#
_cell.length_a   1.000
_cell.length_b   1.000
_cell.length_c   1.000
_cell.angle_alpha   90.00
_cell.angle_beta   90.00
_cell.angle_gamma   90.00
#
_symmetry.space_group_name_H-M   'P 1'
#
loop_
_entity.id
_entity.type
_entity.pdbx_description
1 polymer ?
#
loop_
_entity_poly.entity_id
_entity_poly.type
_entity_poly.pdbx_seq_one_letter_code
_entity_poly.pdbx_strand_id
1 'polypeptide(L)'
;MIFPDEPEGCLRCDTSVLGHGVHDQCDYEFRAHFRFPNGGIADVTTTLHGPLWWKPSRARVTHKEIVIPDKTLPEAQEKVQMRLVVLHGLMHSVVWHRIDVKDSHVIRYTTDRQPIRNWAESSSHKAYTHKDAGGEFSDFAGEEYWMSYHYQLEEFINRSRVVRRNIEYMERTRSTR
;
A
#
# COMPACT_ATOMS: atom_id res chain seq x y z
N MET A 1 -2.15 0.71 6.61
CA MET A 1 -1.95 1.30 5.28
C MET A 1 -0.64 0.75 4.69
N ILE A 2 -0.55 0.38 3.40
CA ILE A 2 0.62 -0.33 2.83
C ILE A 2 1.85 0.59 2.71
N PHE A 3 1.62 1.89 2.55
CA PHE A 3 2.57 2.95 2.84
C PHE A 3 2.05 3.75 4.04
N PRO A 4 2.96 4.30 4.89
CA PRO A 4 2.59 5.22 5.96
C PRO A 4 2.26 6.64 5.46
N ASP A 5 2.35 6.87 4.15
CA ASP A 5 2.27 8.20 3.54
C ASP A 5 1.45 8.16 2.23
N GLU A 6 0.98 9.31 1.77
CA GLU A 6 0.26 9.44 0.49
C GLU A 6 1.24 9.48 -0.71
N PRO A 7 0.84 8.99 -1.89
CA PRO A 7 1.69 9.12 -3.07
C PRO A 7 1.82 10.59 -3.49
N GLU A 8 3.04 11.02 -3.82
CA GLU A 8 3.31 12.36 -4.37
C GLU A 8 2.75 12.53 -5.79
N GLY A 9 2.57 11.42 -6.51
CA GLY A 9 2.03 11.45 -7.85
C GLY A 9 1.89 10.09 -8.51
N CYS A 10 1.02 10.03 -9.51
CA CYS A 10 0.89 8.91 -10.43
C CYS A 10 1.89 9.12 -11.59
N LEU A 11 2.82 8.19 -11.75
CA LEU A 11 3.83 8.23 -12.81
C LEU A 11 3.29 7.71 -14.14
N ARG A 12 2.36 6.75 -14.07
CA ARG A 12 1.78 6.09 -15.23
C ARG A 12 0.46 5.45 -14.82
N CYS A 13 -0.56 5.62 -15.65
CA CYS A 13 -1.83 4.91 -15.53
C CYS A 13 -2.23 4.43 -16.92
N ASP A 14 -2.32 3.11 -17.11
CA ASP A 14 -2.87 2.49 -18.31
C ASP A 14 -4.24 1.91 -17.95
N THR A 15 -5.26 2.17 -18.75
CA THR A 15 -6.60 1.62 -18.55
C THR A 15 -7.05 0.81 -19.77
N SER A 16 -8.04 -0.05 -19.57
CA SER A 16 -8.70 -0.79 -20.64
C SER A 16 -10.20 -0.77 -20.40
N VAL A 17 -10.94 -0.40 -21.45
CA VAL A 17 -12.38 -0.18 -21.42
C VAL A 17 -13.14 -1.47 -21.71
N LEU A 18 -14.31 -1.65 -21.06
CA LEU A 18 -15.19 -2.82 -21.15
C LEU A 18 -15.87 -2.91 -22.53
N GLY A 19 -15.07 -3.20 -23.56
CA GLY A 19 -15.50 -3.47 -24.92
C GLY A 19 -16.17 -2.28 -25.63
N HIS A 20 -16.83 -2.60 -26.75
CA HIS A 20 -17.64 -1.67 -27.53
C HIS A 20 -19.13 -1.87 -27.20
N GLY A 21 -19.86 -0.78 -26.93
CA GLY A 21 -21.30 -0.84 -26.62
C GLY A 21 -21.69 0.11 -25.49
N VAL A 22 -22.76 -0.23 -24.74
CA VAL A 22 -23.32 0.62 -23.67
C VAL A 22 -22.37 0.84 -22.48
N HIS A 23 -21.30 0.05 -22.39
CA HIS A 23 -20.30 0.12 -21.31
C HIS A 23 -18.92 0.61 -21.80
N ASP A 24 -18.87 1.28 -22.95
CA ASP A 24 -17.63 1.86 -23.53
C ASP A 24 -17.05 3.04 -22.74
N GLN A 25 -17.63 3.37 -21.60
CA GLN A 25 -17.13 4.36 -20.64
C GLN A 25 -16.67 3.73 -19.33
N CYS A 26 -16.73 2.41 -19.20
CA CYS A 26 -16.36 1.71 -17.98
C CYS A 26 -14.99 1.02 -18.17
N ASP A 27 -13.99 1.43 -17.40
CA ASP A 27 -12.72 0.71 -17.33
C ASP A 27 -12.92 -0.65 -16.61
N TYR A 28 -12.40 -1.73 -17.20
CA TYR A 28 -12.40 -3.05 -16.58
C TYR A 28 -11.04 -3.44 -16.02
N GLU A 29 -9.95 -2.88 -16.55
CA GLU A 29 -8.58 -3.09 -16.07
C GLU A 29 -7.87 -1.76 -15.95
N PHE A 30 -7.09 -1.59 -14.89
CA PHE A 30 -6.12 -0.52 -14.82
C PHE A 30 -4.80 -1.02 -14.25
N ARG A 31 -3.73 -0.37 -14.68
CA ARG A 31 -2.37 -0.50 -14.15
C ARG A 31 -1.84 0.88 -13.82
N ALA A 32 -1.50 1.08 -12.56
CA ALA A 32 -1.02 2.37 -12.09
C ALA A 32 0.32 2.23 -11.37
N HIS A 33 1.19 3.21 -11.58
CA HIS A 33 2.47 3.35 -10.91
C HIS A 33 2.46 4.63 -10.08
N PHE A 34 2.69 4.53 -8.78
CA PHE A 34 2.73 5.68 -7.88
C PHE A 34 4.12 5.85 -7.26
N ARG A 35 4.52 7.11 -7.06
CA ARG A 35 5.72 7.48 -6.29
C ARG A 35 5.32 7.98 -4.92
N PHE A 36 6.06 7.58 -3.89
CA PHE A 36 5.88 8.04 -2.51
C PHE A 36 7.04 8.96 -2.07
N PRO A 37 6.84 9.81 -1.04
CA PRO A 37 7.84 10.79 -0.59
C PRO A 37 9.19 10.18 -0.17
N ASN A 38 9.17 8.95 0.32
CA ASN A 38 10.37 8.21 0.68
C ASN A 38 11.12 7.59 -0.53
N GLY A 39 10.69 7.89 -1.76
CA GLY A 39 11.22 7.29 -3.00
C GLY A 39 10.69 5.88 -3.28
N GLY A 40 9.74 5.38 -2.49
CA GLY A 40 9.07 4.11 -2.74
C GLY A 40 8.19 4.15 -3.99
N ILE A 41 7.99 2.99 -4.61
CA ILE A 41 7.16 2.82 -5.79
C ILE A 41 6.07 1.79 -5.50
N ALA A 42 4.82 2.14 -5.85
CA ALA A 42 3.72 1.20 -5.86
C ALA A 42 3.30 0.88 -7.29
N ASP A 43 3.17 -0.42 -7.59
CA ASP A 43 2.59 -0.96 -8.81
C ASP A 43 1.23 -1.56 -8.46
N VAL A 44 0.16 -0.98 -8.99
CA VAL A 44 -1.21 -1.43 -8.75
C VAL A 44 -1.78 -2.00 -10.04
N THR A 45 -2.46 -3.13 -9.95
CA THR A 45 -3.18 -3.73 -11.08
C THR A 45 -4.52 -4.23 -10.59
N THR A 46 -5.59 -3.84 -11.26
CA THR A 46 -6.92 -4.44 -11.04
C THR A 46 -7.48 -4.93 -12.36
N THR A 47 -8.33 -5.96 -12.31
CA THR A 47 -9.12 -6.36 -13.46
C THR A 47 -10.46 -6.96 -13.03
N LEU A 48 -11.53 -6.64 -13.75
CA LEU A 48 -12.85 -7.28 -13.65
C LEU A 48 -12.94 -8.57 -14.48
N HIS A 49 -12.01 -8.77 -15.43
CA HIS A 49 -11.92 -9.95 -16.29
C HIS A 49 -10.94 -11.01 -15.76
N GLY A 50 -10.52 -10.90 -14.50
CA GLY A 50 -9.58 -11.84 -13.90
C GLY A 50 -10.19 -13.25 -13.78
N PRO A 51 -9.45 -14.32 -14.08
CA PRO A 51 -9.90 -15.66 -13.76
C PRO A 51 -10.06 -15.77 -12.24
N LEU A 52 -11.21 -16.32 -11.77
CA LEU A 52 -11.50 -16.51 -10.34
C LEU A 52 -10.36 -17.19 -9.56
N TRP A 53 -9.55 -17.98 -10.26
CA TRP A 53 -8.61 -18.92 -9.65
C TRP A 53 -7.13 -18.51 -9.70
N TRP A 54 -6.70 -17.53 -10.51
CA TRP A 54 -5.25 -17.43 -10.81
C TRP A 54 -4.56 -16.07 -10.63
N LYS A 55 -5.24 -14.92 -10.72
CA LYS A 55 -4.61 -13.61 -10.46
C LYS A 55 -5.61 -12.58 -9.90
N PRO A 56 -5.77 -12.49 -8.56
CA PRO A 56 -6.53 -11.40 -7.97
C PRO A 56 -5.86 -10.05 -8.29
N SER A 57 -6.64 -8.97 -8.23
CA SER A 57 -6.10 -7.61 -8.22
C SER A 57 -5.00 -7.50 -7.17
N ARG A 58 -3.94 -6.76 -7.50
CA ARG A 58 -2.73 -6.72 -6.70
C ARG A 58 -2.19 -5.31 -6.60
N ALA A 59 -1.83 -4.91 -5.39
CA ALA A 59 -1.00 -3.75 -5.14
C ALA A 59 0.34 -4.21 -4.60
N ARG A 60 1.41 -3.97 -5.35
CA ARG A 60 2.79 -4.26 -4.98
C ARG A 60 3.47 -2.97 -4.60
N VAL A 61 4.15 -2.96 -3.47
CA VAL A 61 4.79 -1.79 -2.91
C VAL A 61 6.22 -2.14 -2.54
N THR A 62 7.17 -1.43 -3.14
CA THR A 62 8.60 -1.58 -2.81
C THR A 62 9.06 -0.35 -2.03
N HIS A 63 9.44 -0.55 -0.78
CA HIS A 63 9.98 0.51 0.08
C HIS A 63 11.44 0.79 -0.30
N LYS A 64 11.89 2.02 -0.03
CA LYS A 64 13.29 2.37 -0.16
C LYS A 64 14.12 1.59 0.86
N GLU A 65 15.35 1.30 0.47
CA GLU A 65 16.31 0.65 1.35
C GLU A 65 16.63 1.53 2.57
N ILE A 66 16.58 0.93 3.76
CA ILE A 66 16.92 1.59 5.03
C ILE A 66 18.11 0.89 5.68
N VAL A 67 18.98 1.67 6.31
CA VAL A 67 20.08 1.14 7.12
C VAL A 67 19.52 0.75 8.48
N ILE A 68 19.69 -0.52 8.87
CA ILE A 68 19.35 -1.01 10.20
C ILE A 68 20.60 -0.92 11.08
N PRO A 69 20.54 -0.22 12.22
CA PRO A 69 21.61 -0.25 13.20
C PRO A 69 21.83 -1.67 13.73
N ASP A 70 23.01 -2.25 13.50
CA ASP A 70 23.41 -3.55 14.03
C ASP A 70 24.78 -3.44 14.70
N LYS A 71 24.77 -3.44 16.03
CA LYS A 71 25.99 -3.28 16.85
C LYS A 71 26.93 -4.47 16.78
N THR A 72 26.50 -5.59 16.19
CA THR A 72 27.32 -6.80 16.04
C THR A 72 28.21 -6.75 14.81
N LEU A 73 27.96 -5.81 13.89
CA LEU A 73 28.71 -5.66 12.66
C LEU A 73 29.95 -4.76 12.85
N PRO A 74 31.06 -5.04 12.13
CA PRO A 74 32.18 -4.12 12.06
C PRO A 74 31.78 -2.75 11.49
N GLU A 75 32.48 -1.68 11.87
CA GLU A 75 32.19 -0.30 11.40
C GLU A 75 32.25 -0.14 9.87
N ALA A 76 33.02 -0.99 9.18
CA ALA A 76 33.12 -1.01 7.73
C ALA A 76 31.91 -1.69 7.03
N GLN A 77 30.95 -2.22 7.79
CA GLN A 77 29.80 -2.95 7.28
C GLN A 77 28.51 -2.27 7.74
N GLU A 78 27.53 -2.27 6.85
CA GLU A 78 26.17 -1.85 7.17
C GLU A 78 25.19 -2.97 6.84
N LYS A 79 24.15 -3.07 7.68
CA LYS A 79 22.99 -3.90 7.41
C LYS A 79 21.92 -3.03 6.79
N VAL A 80 21.42 -3.43 5.64
CA VAL A 80 20.34 -2.74 4.95
C VAL A 80 19.15 -3.66 4.80
N GLN A 81 17.96 -3.08 4.90
CA GLN A 81 16.70 -3.78 4.68
C GLN A 81 15.90 -3.08 3.60
N MET A 82 15.33 -3.90 2.72
CA MET A 82 14.32 -3.50 1.75
C MET A 82 13.05 -4.31 1.99
N ARG A 83 11.94 -3.61 2.18
CA ARG A 83 10.63 -4.24 2.39
C ARG A 83 9.82 -4.19 1.10
N LEU A 84 9.26 -5.34 0.75
CA LEU A 84 8.29 -5.50 -0.32
C LEU A 84 6.96 -5.93 0.31
N VAL A 85 5.91 -5.15 0.09
CA VAL A 85 4.55 -5.48 0.56
C VAL A 85 3.65 -5.72 -0.64
N VAL A 86 2.91 -6.83 -0.64
CA VAL A 86 1.99 -7.20 -1.71
C VAL A 86 0.61 -7.45 -1.12
N LEU A 87 -0.34 -6.59 -1.45
CA LEU A 87 -1.75 -6.87 -1.20
C LEU A 87 -2.30 -7.65 -2.38
N HIS A 88 -2.84 -8.81 -2.09
CA HIS A 88 -3.68 -9.60 -2.98
C HIS A 88 -5.14 -9.38 -2.59
N GLY A 89 -5.95 -8.90 -3.53
CA GLY A 89 -7.36 -8.65 -3.30
C GLY A 89 -8.25 -9.05 -4.47
N LEU A 90 -9.35 -9.71 -4.18
CA LEU A 90 -10.44 -9.90 -5.12
C LEU A 90 -11.40 -8.72 -5.01
N MET A 91 -11.91 -8.23 -6.15
CA MET A 91 -12.89 -7.13 -6.17
C MET A 91 -14.10 -7.38 -5.26
N HIS A 92 -14.48 -8.64 -5.06
CA HIS A 92 -15.40 -9.02 -4.00
C HIS A 92 -14.61 -9.23 -2.69
N SER A 93 -14.64 -8.21 -1.83
CA SER A 93 -14.00 -8.15 -0.50
C SER A 93 -14.29 -9.35 0.41
N VAL A 94 -15.42 -10.03 0.17
CA VAL A 94 -15.92 -11.16 0.95
C VAL A 94 -15.13 -12.45 0.68
N VAL A 95 -14.51 -12.61 -0.50
CA VAL A 95 -14.01 -13.92 -0.92
C VAL A 95 -12.62 -14.21 -0.34
N TRP A 96 -11.66 -13.27 -0.42
CA TRP A 96 -10.31 -13.45 0.13
C TRP A 96 -9.41 -12.23 -0.06
N HIS A 97 -8.71 -11.80 1.00
CA HIS A 97 -7.62 -10.82 0.92
C HIS A 97 -6.39 -11.34 1.69
N ARG A 98 -5.19 -11.06 1.19
CA ARG A 98 -3.92 -11.41 1.87
C ARG A 98 -2.88 -10.33 1.64
N ILE A 99 -2.16 -9.96 2.69
CA ILE A 99 -0.99 -9.09 2.60
C ILE A 99 0.25 -9.95 2.80
N ASP A 100 1.12 -10.01 1.80
CA ASP A 100 2.41 -10.66 1.90
C ASP A 100 3.49 -9.59 2.12
N VAL A 101 4.30 -9.75 3.17
CA VAL A 101 5.45 -8.90 3.46
C VAL A 101 6.70 -9.73 3.23
N LYS A 102 7.61 -9.22 2.40
CA LYS A 102 8.92 -9.81 2.16
C LYS A 102 10.00 -8.79 2.52
N ASP A 103 10.76 -9.11 3.54
CA ASP A 103 11.90 -8.33 4.00
C ASP A 103 13.18 -8.94 3.43
N SER A 104 13.90 -8.16 2.64
CA SER A 104 15.21 -8.55 2.09
C SER A 104 16.29 -7.81 2.85
N HIS A 105 17.18 -8.57 3.48
CA HIS A 105 18.29 -8.04 4.24
C HIS A 105 19.58 -8.27 3.47
N VAL A 106 20.44 -7.25 3.45
CA VAL A 106 21.78 -7.34 2.88
C VAL A 106 22.76 -6.74 3.87
N ILE A 107 23.83 -7.46 4.17
CA ILE A 107 25.01 -6.90 4.81
C ILE A 107 26.00 -6.58 3.70
N ARG A 108 26.48 -5.34 3.64
CA ARG A 108 27.42 -4.89 2.62
C ARG A 108 28.50 -3.99 3.21
N TYR A 109 29.61 -3.86 2.51
CA TYR A 109 30.63 -2.87 2.87
C TYR A 109 30.14 -1.46 2.58
N THR A 110 30.49 -0.52 3.46
CA THR A 110 30.08 0.89 3.33
C THR A 110 30.80 1.62 2.20
N THR A 111 32.00 1.18 1.82
CA THR A 111 32.88 1.82 0.83
C THR A 111 32.47 1.54 -0.61
N ASP A 112 32.26 0.27 -0.97
CA ASP A 112 32.01 -0.18 -2.35
C ASP A 112 30.61 -0.78 -2.56
N ARG A 113 29.81 -0.86 -1.48
CA ARG A 113 28.47 -1.48 -1.45
C ARG A 113 28.45 -2.94 -1.90
N GLN A 114 29.59 -3.64 -1.88
CA GLN A 114 29.61 -5.05 -2.24
C GLN A 114 28.86 -5.89 -1.19
N PRO A 115 27.91 -6.75 -1.61
CA PRO A 115 27.14 -7.58 -0.70
C PRO A 115 27.99 -8.72 -0.15
N ILE A 116 28.01 -8.85 1.17
CA ILE A 116 28.70 -9.92 1.90
C ILE A 116 27.74 -11.07 2.17
N ARG A 117 26.52 -10.73 2.59
CA ARG A 117 25.47 -11.70 2.92
C ARG A 117 24.12 -11.12 2.57
N ASN A 118 23.24 -11.95 2.03
CA ASN A 118 21.84 -11.62 1.85
C ASN A 118 20.95 -12.73 2.39
N TRP A 119 19.75 -12.36 2.83
CA TRP A 119 18.68 -13.30 3.14
C TRP A 119 17.34 -12.60 2.99
N ALA A 120 16.28 -13.40 2.90
CA ALA A 120 14.94 -12.87 2.81
C ALA A 120 14.03 -13.60 3.80
N GLU A 121 13.17 -12.83 4.45
CA GLU A 121 12.14 -13.30 5.35
C GLU A 121 10.78 -12.95 4.73
N SER A 122 9.82 -13.87 4.82
CA SER A 122 8.49 -13.67 4.27
C SER A 122 7.44 -14.00 5.31
N SER A 123 6.50 -13.09 5.52
CA SER A 123 5.32 -13.28 6.35
C SER A 123 4.05 -12.97 5.55
N SER A 124 2.96 -13.63 5.92
CA SER A 124 1.65 -13.39 5.33
C SER A 124 0.67 -13.01 6.44
N HIS A 125 -0.08 -11.93 6.21
CA HIS A 125 -1.05 -11.40 7.15
C HIS A 125 -2.44 -11.38 6.51
N LYS A 126 -3.45 -11.74 7.29
CA LYS A 126 -4.86 -11.53 6.97
C LYS A 126 -5.44 -10.75 8.14
N ALA A 127 -6.00 -9.58 7.86
CA ALA A 127 -6.67 -8.75 8.85
C ALA A 127 -8.05 -8.41 8.28
N TYR A 128 -9.09 -8.90 8.95
CA TYR A 128 -10.48 -8.65 8.58
C TYR A 128 -11.18 -7.73 9.58
N THR A 129 -10.59 -7.57 10.77
CA THR A 129 -11.04 -6.62 11.79
C THR A 129 -9.94 -5.60 12.14
N HIS A 130 -10.35 -4.48 12.74
CA HIS A 130 -9.42 -3.52 13.32
C HIS A 130 -8.55 -4.11 14.44
N LYS A 131 -9.08 -5.09 15.19
CA LYS A 131 -8.31 -5.86 16.18
C LYS A 131 -7.19 -6.66 15.54
N ASP A 132 -7.46 -7.29 14.39
CA ASP A 132 -6.43 -8.04 13.64
C ASP A 132 -5.33 -7.11 13.09
N ALA A 133 -5.69 -5.86 12.77
CA ALA A 133 -4.74 -4.86 12.29
C ALA A 133 -3.80 -4.35 13.40
N GLY A 134 -4.25 -4.39 14.67
CA GLY A 134 -3.48 -4.00 15.84
C GLY A 134 -3.08 -2.52 15.89
N GLY A 135 -2.21 -2.17 16.84
CA GLY A 135 -1.72 -0.80 17.01
C GLY A 135 -2.81 0.19 17.43
N GLU A 136 -2.76 1.41 16.89
CA GLU A 136 -3.73 2.49 17.19
C GLU A 136 -5.17 2.15 16.78
N PHE A 137 -5.36 1.11 15.97
CA PHE A 137 -6.65 0.68 15.49
C PHE A 137 -7.29 -0.40 16.38
N SER A 138 -6.59 -0.96 17.37
CA SER A 138 -7.10 -2.10 18.18
C SER A 138 -8.43 -1.82 18.89
N ASP A 139 -8.67 -0.54 19.21
CA ASP A 139 -9.83 -0.09 19.98
C ASP A 139 -10.99 0.35 19.10
N PHE A 140 -10.82 0.36 17.77
CA PHE A 140 -11.89 0.71 16.84
C PHE A 140 -12.86 -0.45 16.65
N ALA A 141 -14.15 -0.13 16.63
CA ALA A 141 -15.20 -1.10 16.38
C ALA A 141 -15.09 -1.63 14.94
N GLY A 142 -15.15 -2.94 14.79
CA GLY A 142 -15.06 -3.59 13.50
C GLY A 142 -15.49 -5.04 13.59
N GLU A 143 -16.23 -5.49 12.58
CA GLU A 143 -16.82 -6.82 12.55
C GLU A 143 -16.24 -7.61 11.39
N GLU A 144 -16.05 -8.92 11.55
CA GLU A 144 -15.44 -9.79 10.52
C GLU A 144 -16.20 -9.77 9.18
N TYR A 145 -17.50 -9.46 9.21
CA TYR A 145 -18.35 -9.37 8.03
C TYR A 145 -18.35 -7.99 7.38
N TRP A 146 -17.68 -6.99 7.97
CA TRP A 146 -17.51 -5.69 7.32
C TRP A 146 -16.56 -5.86 6.13
N MET A 147 -17.07 -5.53 4.96
CA MET A 147 -16.31 -5.61 3.72
C MET A 147 -15.07 -4.71 3.80
N SER A 148 -13.92 -5.17 3.30
CA SER A 148 -12.73 -4.31 3.14
C SER A 148 -13.04 -3.00 2.39
N TYR A 149 -14.06 -3.02 1.51
CA TYR A 149 -14.58 -1.83 0.84
C TYR A 149 -15.30 -0.87 1.79
N HIS A 150 -16.01 -1.36 2.81
CA HIS A 150 -16.59 -0.53 3.87
C HIS A 150 -15.50 0.23 4.62
N TYR A 151 -14.44 -0.46 5.04
CA TYR A 151 -13.29 0.18 5.68
C TYR A 151 -12.58 1.20 4.79
N GLN A 152 -12.38 0.88 3.50
CA GLN A 152 -11.82 1.83 2.53
C GLN A 152 -12.72 3.06 2.34
N LEU A 153 -14.04 2.85 2.30
CA LEU A 153 -15.02 3.92 2.18
C LEU A 153 -15.09 4.77 3.45
N GLU A 154 -15.01 4.18 4.64
CA GLU A 154 -14.94 4.89 5.91
C GLU A 154 -13.67 5.72 6.02
N GLU A 155 -12.51 5.17 5.65
CA GLU A 155 -11.27 5.94 5.54
C GLU A 155 -11.43 7.12 4.56
N PHE A 156 -12.01 6.90 3.40
CA PHE A 156 -12.28 7.96 2.42
C PHE A 156 -13.22 9.04 2.97
N ILE A 157 -14.31 8.64 3.64
CA ILE A 157 -15.28 9.56 4.26
C ILE A 157 -14.61 10.33 5.41
N ASN A 158 -13.84 9.67 6.26
CA ASN A 158 -13.13 10.31 7.36
C ASN A 158 -12.13 11.35 6.84
N ARG A 159 -11.37 11.02 5.78
CA ARG A 159 -10.46 11.97 5.12
C ARG A 159 -11.19 13.14 4.47
N SER A 160 -12.24 12.89 3.70
CA SER A 160 -13.01 13.96 3.03
C SER A 160 -13.67 14.90 4.04
N ARG A 161 -14.12 14.39 5.19
CA ARG A 161 -14.61 15.21 6.31
C ARG A 161 -13.50 16.09 6.91
N VAL A 162 -12.29 15.57 7.10
CA VAL A 162 -11.13 16.35 7.58
C VAL A 162 -10.76 17.45 6.58
N VAL A 163 -10.68 17.12 5.29
CA VAL A 163 -10.38 18.09 4.22
C VAL A 163 -11.44 19.19 4.18
N ARG A 164 -12.73 18.84 4.22
CA ARG A 164 -13.82 19.81 4.25
C ARG A 164 -13.75 20.75 5.47
N ARG A 165 -13.46 20.20 6.65
CA ARG A 165 -13.32 20.98 7.88
C ARG A 165 -12.14 21.96 7.81
N ASN A 166 -11.04 21.55 7.17
CA ASN A 166 -9.88 22.42 6.94
C ASN A 166 -10.18 23.53 5.93
N ILE A 167 -10.93 23.26 4.86
CA ILE A 167 -11.39 24.28 3.92
C ILE A 167 -12.30 25.30 4.62
N GLU A 168 -13.29 24.84 5.39
CA GLU A 168 -14.21 25.70 6.15
C GLU A 168 -13.46 26.57 7.18
N TYR A 169 -12.41 26.05 7.82
CA TYR A 169 -11.54 26.81 8.73
C TYR A 169 -10.72 27.89 7.98
N MET A 170 -10.16 27.54 6.82
CA MET A 170 -9.39 28.46 5.98
C MET A 170 -10.25 29.57 5.37
N GLU A 171 -11.50 29.28 5.01
CA GLU A 171 -12.47 30.28 4.54
C GLU A 171 -12.90 31.22 5.67
N ARG A 172 -13.13 30.69 6.88
CA ARG A 172 -13.49 31.50 8.06
C ARG A 172 -12.36 32.44 8.49
N THR A 173 -11.11 31.97 8.44
CA THR A 173 -9.91 32.77 8.75
C THR A 173 -9.57 33.80 7.67
N ARG A 174 -9.97 33.58 6.40
CA ARG A 174 -9.90 34.58 5.33
C ARG A 174 -11.00 35.63 5.40
N SER A 175 -12.20 35.27 5.87
CA SER A 175 -13.33 36.21 6.02
C SER A 175 -13.20 37.16 7.24
N THR A 176 -12.20 36.95 8.08
CA THR A 176 -11.95 37.71 9.33
C THR A 176 -10.69 38.58 9.26
N ARG A 177 -10.08 38.71 8.08
CA ARG A 177 -9.06 39.70 7.73
C ARG A 177 -9.63 40.69 6.73
#